data_AF-A0A3D8JSI4-F1
#
_entry.id   AF-A0A3D8JSI4-F1
#
_cell.length_a   1.000
_cell.length_b   1.000
_cell.length_c   1.000
_cell.angle_alpha   90.00
_cell.angle_beta   90.00
_cell.angle_gamma   90.00
#
_symmetry.space_group_name_H-M   'P 1'
#
loop_
_entity.id
_entity.type
_entity.pdbx_description
1 polymer ?
#
loop_
_entity_poly.entity_id
_entity_poly.type
_entity_poly.pdbx_seq_one_letter_code
_entity_poly.pdbx_strand_id
1 'polypeptide(L)'
;MKPLTDADIEAERMDKTIAPTDLRDFLESLGWRYIERALRDRRYVFENVSFPQRQLMFPMDIAAPDYQEATCRVVQKLSEMTGQSNGSILSRMGTFRDDVLRLRVLVEGNDRELPLSFASLLISSTEKLLRAAAYTALRPQMHHSRLVLSEAAQFVEHARFDPTEAGSLVLRVACPINAMEVQSGLPLEASDTPFVRQVMLSLQRALSGLATAIEADRLDDLVHVLKYSQAPLISSNLCEAICAMYDDRIGNSLDIGFDWSVLHKVDDPMLTRPIRIQHGDFLRVEELRRELRVVERD
;
A
#
# COMPACT_ATOMS: atom_id res chain seq x y z
N MET A 1 21.08 20.15 22.31
CA MET A 1 19.71 20.08 21.76
C MET A 1 18.94 19.11 22.65
N LYS A 2 17.87 19.54 23.32
CA LYS A 2 17.07 18.65 24.17
C LYS A 2 16.21 17.78 23.24
N PRO A 3 16.13 16.44 23.42
CA PRO A 3 15.23 15.63 22.62
C PRO A 3 13.78 16.05 22.90
N LEU A 4 12.98 16.20 21.84
CA LEU A 4 11.54 16.45 21.95
C LEU A 4 10.88 15.27 22.68
N THR A 5 9.96 15.57 23.59
CA THR A 5 9.17 14.53 24.27
C THR A 5 8.05 14.04 23.37
N ASP A 6 7.50 12.85 23.62
CA ASP A 6 6.36 12.33 22.86
C ASP A 6 5.16 13.28 22.87
N ALA A 7 4.98 14.04 23.97
CA ALA A 7 3.96 15.08 24.08
C ALA A 7 4.22 16.28 23.17
N ASP A 8 5.49 16.66 22.98
CA ASP A 8 5.85 17.75 22.07
C ASP A 8 5.62 17.34 20.60
N ILE A 9 5.92 16.09 20.25
CA ILE A 9 5.66 15.52 18.91
C ILE A 9 4.16 15.40 18.65
N GLU A 10 3.37 15.02 19.65
CA GLU A 10 1.92 14.93 19.53
C GLU A 10 1.27 16.32 19.40
N ALA A 11 1.80 17.33 20.09
CA ALA A 11 1.40 18.73 19.93
C ALA A 11 1.73 19.28 18.53
N GLU A 12 2.94 19.04 18.01
CA GLU A 12 3.33 19.45 16.65
C GLU A 12 2.47 18.75 15.57
N ARG A 13 2.08 17.49 15.78
CA ARG A 13 1.18 16.77 14.87
C ARG A 13 -0.24 17.33 14.88
N MET A 14 -0.70 17.81 16.03
CA MET A 14 -2.00 18.48 16.16
C MET A 14 -2.00 19.89 15.55
N ASP A 15 -0.82 20.52 15.40
CA ASP A 15 -0.67 21.85 14.79
C ASP A 15 -0.70 21.82 13.26
N LYS A 16 -0.58 20.63 12.65
CA LYS A 16 -0.73 20.46 11.20
C LYS A 16 -2.19 20.69 10.80
N THR A 17 -2.43 21.68 9.94
CA THR A 17 -3.77 21.97 9.44
C THR A 17 -4.27 20.82 8.56
N ILE A 18 -5.36 20.18 8.99
CA ILE A 18 -6.02 19.09 8.27
C ILE A 18 -6.92 19.71 7.20
N ALA A 19 -6.86 19.24 5.95
CA ALA A 19 -7.79 19.73 4.92
C ALA A 19 -9.23 19.28 5.24
N PRO A 20 -10.26 20.14 5.04
CA PRO A 20 -11.63 19.81 5.40
C PRO A 20 -12.15 18.55 4.70
N THR A 21 -11.80 18.39 3.42
CA THR A 21 -12.15 17.22 2.61
C THR A 21 -11.49 15.95 3.11
N ASP A 22 -10.27 16.03 3.65
CA ASP A 22 -9.54 14.87 4.12
C ASP A 22 -10.15 14.35 5.43
N LEU A 23 -10.50 15.26 6.34
CA LEU A 23 -11.23 14.90 7.57
C LEU A 23 -12.62 14.33 7.24
N ARG A 24 -13.33 14.91 6.25
CA ARG A 24 -14.62 14.40 5.79
C ARG A 24 -14.48 12.95 5.30
N ASP A 25 -13.60 12.70 4.34
CA ASP A 25 -13.45 11.39 3.72
C ASP A 25 -12.97 10.34 4.73
N PHE A 26 -12.07 10.74 5.65
CA PHE A 26 -11.63 9.89 6.74
C PHE A 26 -12.79 9.49 7.67
N LEU A 27 -13.66 10.42 8.05
CA LEU A 27 -14.84 10.11 8.87
C LEU A 27 -15.82 9.17 8.14
N GLU A 28 -16.06 9.40 6.85
CA GLU A 28 -16.90 8.52 6.03
C GLU A 28 -16.35 7.10 5.97
N SER A 29 -15.03 6.97 5.88
CA SER A 29 -14.34 5.67 5.89
C SER A 29 -14.53 4.91 7.21
N LEU A 30 -14.76 5.63 8.31
CA LEU A 30 -15.08 5.07 9.64
C LEU A 30 -16.58 4.81 9.84
N GLY A 31 -17.39 4.96 8.78
CA GLY A 31 -18.83 4.72 8.79
C GLY A 31 -19.67 5.90 9.31
N TRP A 32 -19.07 7.08 9.52
CA TRP A 32 -19.84 8.29 9.78
C TRP A 32 -20.50 8.78 8.49
N ARG A 33 -21.68 9.38 8.60
CA ARG A 33 -22.39 9.98 7.45
C ARG A 33 -22.70 11.42 7.76
N TYR A 34 -22.42 12.34 6.83
CA TYR A 34 -22.75 13.74 7.03
C TYR A 34 -24.19 14.04 6.65
N ILE A 35 -24.77 15.03 7.32
CA ILE A 35 -26.13 15.51 7.08
C ILE A 35 -26.08 16.57 5.97
N GLU A 36 -26.60 16.26 4.78
CA GLU A 36 -26.57 17.17 3.62
C GLU A 36 -27.16 18.55 3.89
N ARG A 37 -28.17 18.65 4.76
CA ARG A 37 -28.80 19.93 5.10
C ARG A 37 -27.82 20.91 5.74
N ALA A 38 -26.84 20.42 6.52
CA ALA A 38 -25.83 21.25 7.18
C ALA A 38 -24.81 21.86 6.19
N LEU A 39 -24.69 21.31 4.98
CA LEU A 39 -23.81 21.85 3.94
C LEU A 39 -24.23 23.26 3.50
N ARG A 40 -25.52 23.60 3.62
CA ARG A 40 -26.04 24.95 3.33
C ARG A 40 -25.38 26.02 4.21
N ASP A 41 -24.99 25.65 5.41
CA ASP A 41 -24.32 26.52 6.38
C ASP A 41 -22.79 26.46 6.27
N ARG A 42 -22.26 25.85 5.21
CA ARG A 42 -20.82 25.58 4.98
C ARG A 42 -20.17 24.82 6.15
N ARG A 43 -20.90 23.85 6.72
CA ARG A 43 -20.44 22.99 7.81
C ARG A 43 -20.63 21.52 7.47
N TYR A 44 -19.68 20.69 7.86
CA TYR A 44 -19.88 19.25 7.94
C TYR A 44 -20.44 18.93 9.32
N VAL A 45 -21.52 18.15 9.35
CA VAL A 45 -22.10 17.58 10.58
C VAL A 45 -22.31 16.10 10.33
N PHE A 46 -21.69 15.27 11.14
CA PHE A 46 -21.63 13.82 10.98
C PHE A 46 -22.37 13.09 12.10
N GLU A 47 -23.04 12.01 11.72
CA GLU A 47 -23.73 11.07 12.60
C GLU A 47 -23.23 9.64 12.34
N ASN A 48 -23.33 8.79 13.35
CA ASN A 48 -22.96 7.39 13.24
C ASN A 48 -23.94 6.53 14.06
N VAL A 49 -24.44 5.44 13.45
CA VAL A 49 -25.44 4.56 14.07
C VAL A 49 -24.89 3.88 15.33
N SER A 50 -23.59 3.58 15.37
CA SER A 50 -22.92 3.02 16.54
C SER A 50 -22.75 4.05 17.67
N PHE A 51 -22.87 5.35 17.37
CA PHE A 51 -22.74 6.44 18.33
C PHE A 51 -23.92 7.43 18.23
N PRO A 52 -25.16 6.99 18.50
CA PRO A 52 -26.37 7.74 18.17
C PRO A 52 -26.52 9.06 18.95
N GLN A 53 -25.78 9.23 20.05
CA GLN A 53 -25.78 10.45 20.87
C GLN A 53 -24.58 11.36 20.61
N ARG A 54 -23.80 11.09 19.56
CA ARG A 54 -22.58 11.85 19.24
C ARG A 54 -22.68 12.43 17.84
N GLN A 55 -22.32 13.70 17.74
CA GLN A 55 -22.13 14.39 16.48
C GLN A 55 -20.71 14.97 16.40
N LEU A 56 -20.12 14.84 15.23
CA LEU A 56 -18.85 15.46 14.86
C LEU A 56 -19.15 16.58 13.89
N MET A 57 -18.62 17.78 14.15
CA MET A 57 -18.90 18.94 13.31
C MET A 57 -17.66 19.79 13.14
N PHE A 58 -17.48 20.33 11.93
CA PHE A 58 -16.38 21.22 11.60
C PHE A 58 -16.72 22.06 10.34
N PRO A 59 -16.12 23.24 10.16
CA PRO A 59 -16.34 24.08 8.99
C PRO A 59 -15.81 23.44 7.70
N MET A 60 -16.40 23.77 6.55
CA MET A 60 -15.89 23.39 5.23
C MET A 60 -14.73 24.28 4.75
N ASP A 61 -14.54 25.43 5.40
CA ASP A 61 -13.59 26.46 5.00
C ASP A 61 -12.43 26.52 5.99
N ILE A 62 -11.21 26.33 5.48
CA ILE A 62 -9.98 26.39 6.27
C ILE A 62 -9.73 27.80 6.86
N ALA A 63 -10.31 28.84 6.24
CA ALA A 63 -10.19 30.23 6.70
C ALA A 63 -11.19 30.58 7.81
N ALA A 64 -12.05 29.64 8.25
CA ALA A 64 -12.95 29.88 9.36
C ALA A 64 -12.17 30.18 10.66
N PRO A 65 -12.56 31.19 11.46
CA PRO A 65 -11.77 31.63 12.62
C PRO A 65 -11.46 30.55 13.65
N ASP A 66 -12.33 29.55 13.78
CA ASP A 66 -12.25 28.44 14.75
C ASP A 66 -11.91 27.09 14.10
N TYR A 67 -11.43 27.10 12.84
CA TYR A 67 -11.23 25.87 12.06
C TYR A 67 -10.31 24.85 12.75
N GLN A 68 -9.14 25.29 13.23
CA GLN A 68 -8.17 24.43 13.90
C GLN A 68 -8.75 23.86 15.20
N GLU A 69 -9.44 24.69 16.00
CA GLU A 69 -10.08 24.22 17.23
C GLU A 69 -11.18 23.20 16.94
N ALA A 70 -12.02 23.45 15.94
CA ALA A 70 -13.11 22.56 15.54
C ALA A 70 -12.60 21.19 15.07
N THR A 71 -11.55 21.17 14.23
CA THR A 71 -10.94 19.92 13.74
C THR A 71 -10.23 19.15 14.85
N CYS A 72 -9.48 19.82 15.74
CA CYS A 72 -8.91 19.21 16.94
C CYS A 72 -9.98 18.58 17.84
N ARG A 73 -11.10 19.27 18.06
CA ARG A 73 -12.25 18.73 18.82
C ARG A 73 -12.83 17.47 18.19
N VAL A 74 -12.84 17.36 16.86
CA VAL A 74 -13.28 16.13 16.17
C VAL A 74 -12.33 14.97 16.46
N VAL A 75 -11.01 15.18 16.33
CA VAL A 75 -9.99 14.17 16.62
C VAL A 75 -10.06 13.72 18.08
N GLN A 76 -10.19 14.65 19.01
CA GLN A 76 -10.32 14.35 20.44
C GLN A 76 -11.58 13.53 20.72
N LYS A 77 -12.74 13.91 20.15
CA LYS A 77 -13.97 13.12 20.31
C LYS A 77 -13.80 11.70 19.77
N LEU A 78 -13.15 11.53 18.62
CA LEU A 78 -12.86 10.21 18.07
C LEU A 78 -11.95 9.40 19.02
N SER A 79 -10.92 10.04 19.58
CA SER A 79 -10.02 9.43 20.57
C SER A 79 -10.80 8.93 21.78
N GLU A 80 -11.65 9.77 22.37
CA GLU A 80 -12.49 9.43 23.53
C GLU A 80 -13.47 8.28 23.22
N MET A 81 -14.08 8.28 22.02
CA MET A 81 -15.05 7.25 21.62
C MET A 81 -14.40 5.91 21.28
N THR A 82 -13.19 5.91 20.75
CA THR A 82 -12.51 4.70 20.25
C THR A 82 -11.42 4.17 21.18
N GLY A 83 -11.02 4.94 22.20
CA GLY A 83 -9.91 4.61 23.10
C GLY A 83 -8.52 4.71 22.44
N GLN A 84 -8.43 5.26 21.22
CA GLN A 84 -7.16 5.46 20.51
C GLN A 84 -6.54 6.80 20.89
N SER A 85 -5.21 6.94 20.86
CA SER A 85 -4.57 8.25 21.05
C SER A 85 -4.83 9.19 19.88
N ASN A 86 -4.76 10.50 20.12
CA ASN A 86 -4.89 11.51 19.07
C ASN A 86 -3.81 11.31 17.99
N GLY A 87 -2.56 11.07 18.39
CA GLY A 87 -1.47 10.76 17.47
C GLY A 87 -1.72 9.55 16.58
N SER A 88 -2.38 8.50 17.11
CA SER A 88 -2.77 7.33 16.32
C SER A 88 -3.83 7.67 15.27
N ILE A 89 -4.84 8.47 15.63
CA ILE A 89 -5.89 8.91 14.69
C ILE A 89 -5.30 9.78 13.59
N LEU A 90 -4.45 10.76 13.94
CA LEU A 90 -3.78 11.63 12.99
C LEU A 90 -2.87 10.83 12.05
N SER A 91 -2.15 9.82 12.56
CA SER A 91 -1.31 8.95 11.72
C SER A 91 -2.15 8.15 10.72
N ARG A 92 -3.28 7.58 11.16
CA ARG A 92 -4.22 6.87 10.28
C ARG A 92 -4.84 7.78 9.22
N MET A 93 -5.18 9.00 9.59
CA MET A 93 -5.68 10.02 8.65
C MET A 93 -4.58 10.51 7.69
N GLY A 94 -3.30 10.30 7.98
CA GLY A 94 -2.22 10.52 7.02
C GLY A 94 -2.14 9.43 5.94
N THR A 95 -2.54 8.20 6.27
CA THR A 95 -2.35 7.01 5.41
C THR A 95 -3.65 6.41 4.89
N PHE A 96 -4.83 6.94 5.26
CA PHE A 96 -6.13 6.35 4.88
C PHE A 96 -6.41 6.33 3.37
N ARG A 97 -5.66 7.13 2.60
CA ARG A 97 -5.73 7.18 1.14
C ARG A 97 -4.66 6.35 0.44
N ASP A 98 -3.77 5.71 1.18
CA ASP A 98 -2.66 4.95 0.65
C ASP A 98 -2.98 3.46 0.65
N ASP A 99 -2.62 2.78 -0.44
CA ASP A 99 -2.37 1.34 -0.38
C ASP A 99 -0.95 1.14 0.12
N VAL A 100 -0.74 0.23 1.07
CA VAL A 100 0.57 0.02 1.70
C VAL A 100 1.07 -1.38 1.38
N LEU A 101 2.24 -1.46 0.77
CA LEU A 101 3.04 -2.69 0.67
C LEU A 101 3.86 -2.85 1.95
N ARG A 102 3.74 -3.99 2.62
CA ARG A 102 4.56 -4.37 3.78
C ARG A 102 5.45 -5.53 3.41
N LEU A 103 6.76 -5.36 3.54
CA LEU A 103 7.75 -6.42 3.34
C LEU A 103 8.46 -6.69 4.66
N ARG A 104 8.15 -7.82 5.28
CA ARG A 104 8.78 -8.26 6.52
C ARG A 104 9.84 -9.30 6.19
N VAL A 105 11.08 -9.00 6.55
CA VAL A 105 12.18 -9.97 6.46
C VAL A 105 12.18 -10.82 7.73
N LEU A 106 12.24 -12.14 7.55
CA LEU A 106 12.33 -13.12 8.63
C LEU A 106 13.68 -13.83 8.54
N VAL A 107 14.45 -13.83 9.62
CA VAL A 107 15.73 -14.54 9.69
C VAL A 107 15.70 -15.42 10.93
N GLU A 108 16.01 -16.70 10.77
CA GLU A 108 16.03 -17.63 11.89
C GLU A 108 16.99 -17.16 12.99
N GLY A 109 16.47 -16.95 14.20
CA GLY A 109 17.27 -16.52 15.35
C GLY A 109 17.66 -15.03 15.35
N ASN A 110 17.25 -14.23 14.37
CA ASN A 110 17.49 -12.78 14.35
C ASN A 110 16.32 -11.99 13.75
N ASP A 111 15.47 -11.42 14.61
CA ASP A 111 14.31 -10.64 14.18
C ASP A 111 14.50 -9.11 14.31
N ARG A 112 15.71 -8.63 14.60
CA ARG A 112 15.93 -7.23 15.01
C ARG A 112 16.91 -6.45 14.16
N GLU A 113 17.83 -7.13 13.48
CA GLU A 113 18.92 -6.48 12.76
C GLU A 113 19.10 -7.07 11.37
N LEU A 114 19.36 -6.22 10.38
CA LEU A 114 19.72 -6.61 9.03
C LEU A 114 21.08 -6.02 8.65
N PRO A 115 21.92 -6.74 7.88
CA PRO A 115 23.10 -6.14 7.29
C PRO A 115 22.72 -4.90 6.46
N LEU A 116 23.44 -3.79 6.66
CA LEU A 116 23.13 -2.52 5.98
C LEU A 116 23.12 -2.65 4.45
N SER A 117 24.04 -3.45 3.90
CA SER A 117 24.08 -3.74 2.45
C SER A 117 22.79 -4.42 1.97
N PHE A 118 22.24 -5.33 2.78
CA PHE A 118 21.01 -6.03 2.46
C PHE A 118 19.79 -5.12 2.62
N ALA A 119 19.76 -4.27 3.64
CA ALA A 119 18.71 -3.26 3.79
C ALA A 119 18.65 -2.30 2.58
N SER A 120 19.81 -1.83 2.10
CA SER A 120 19.89 -1.01 0.87
C SER A 120 19.40 -1.77 -0.35
N LEU A 121 19.75 -3.06 -0.47
CA LEU A 121 19.30 -3.90 -1.57
C LEU A 121 17.78 -4.07 -1.53
N LEU A 122 17.20 -4.36 -0.36
CA LEU A 122 15.76 -4.52 -0.15
C LEU A 122 14.97 -3.30 -0.64
N ILE A 123 15.43 -2.09 -0.32
CA ILE A 123 14.80 -0.84 -0.79
C ILE A 123 14.84 -0.77 -2.32
N SER A 124 16.02 -0.94 -2.92
CA SER A 124 16.17 -0.87 -4.39
C SER A 124 15.40 -1.98 -5.12
N SER A 125 15.30 -3.18 -4.54
CA SER A 125 14.52 -4.30 -5.06
C SER A 125 13.03 -4.03 -4.95
N THR A 126 12.59 -3.31 -3.92
CA THR A 126 11.18 -2.91 -3.76
C THR A 126 10.76 -1.90 -4.82
N GLU A 127 11.61 -0.91 -5.11
CA GLU A 127 11.37 0.02 -6.23
C GLU A 127 11.26 -0.72 -7.58
N LYS A 128 12.14 -1.71 -7.82
CA LYS A 128 12.09 -2.55 -9.02
C LYS A 128 10.81 -3.38 -9.08
N LEU A 129 10.38 -3.95 -7.94
CA LEU A 129 9.15 -4.72 -7.83
C LEU A 129 7.92 -3.88 -8.18
N LEU A 130 7.80 -2.71 -7.55
CA LEU A 130 6.71 -1.76 -7.81
C LEU A 130 6.71 -1.28 -9.26
N ARG A 131 7.89 -0.99 -9.81
CA ARG A 131 8.04 -0.64 -11.23
C ARG A 131 7.56 -1.77 -12.13
N ALA A 132 8.06 -2.99 -11.93
CA ALA A 132 7.67 -4.15 -12.75
C ALA A 132 6.16 -4.40 -12.70
N ALA A 133 5.55 -4.28 -11.52
CA ALA A 133 4.10 -4.38 -11.36
C ALA A 133 3.34 -3.31 -12.15
N ALA A 134 3.79 -2.06 -12.09
CA ALA A 134 3.17 -0.96 -12.82
C ALA A 134 3.25 -1.15 -14.34
N TYR A 135 4.36 -1.69 -14.85
CA TYR A 135 4.47 -2.06 -16.27
C TYR A 135 3.50 -3.15 -16.64
N THR A 136 3.45 -4.23 -15.86
CA THR A 136 2.53 -5.34 -16.14
C THR A 136 1.08 -4.89 -16.08
N ALA A 137 0.71 -3.97 -15.17
CA ALA A 137 -0.64 -3.42 -15.11
C ALA A 137 -1.00 -2.60 -16.38
N LEU A 138 -0.05 -1.86 -16.94
CA LEU A 138 -0.26 -1.06 -18.17
C LEU A 138 -0.19 -1.89 -19.44
N ARG A 139 0.75 -2.83 -19.49
CA ARG A 139 1.07 -3.69 -20.64
C ARG A 139 1.41 -5.08 -20.13
N PRO A 140 0.41 -5.95 -19.92
CA PRO A 140 0.64 -7.30 -19.42
C PRO A 140 1.57 -8.10 -20.34
N GLN A 141 2.75 -8.48 -19.83
CA GLN A 141 3.76 -9.26 -20.56
C GLN A 141 4.57 -10.13 -19.59
N MET A 142 5.03 -11.30 -20.06
CA MET A 142 5.88 -12.21 -19.28
C MET A 142 7.32 -11.70 -19.12
N HIS A 143 7.77 -10.78 -19.98
CA HIS A 143 9.04 -10.08 -19.83
C HIS A 143 8.93 -8.65 -20.37
N HIS A 144 9.55 -7.72 -19.67
CA HIS A 144 9.69 -6.33 -20.08
C HIS A 144 11.14 -6.04 -20.41
N SER A 145 11.48 -6.04 -21.70
CA SER A 145 12.85 -5.79 -22.18
C SER A 145 13.34 -4.37 -21.88
N ARG A 146 12.42 -3.40 -21.82
CA ARG A 146 12.71 -2.01 -21.46
C ARG A 146 11.62 -1.44 -20.57
N LEU A 147 12.03 -0.99 -19.39
CA LEU A 147 11.16 -0.27 -18.48
C LEU A 147 11.21 1.24 -18.81
N VAL A 148 10.57 1.66 -19.92
CA VAL A 148 10.53 3.07 -20.40
C VAL A 148 9.18 3.84 -20.35
N LEU A 149 8.05 3.21 -20.02
CA LEU A 149 6.78 3.87 -19.66
C LEU A 149 6.95 4.88 -18.51
N SER A 150 6.57 6.13 -18.78
CA SER A 150 6.63 7.26 -17.86
C SER A 150 5.73 7.10 -16.64
N GLU A 151 4.54 6.54 -16.82
CA GLU A 151 3.50 6.39 -15.81
C GLU A 151 3.96 5.45 -14.69
N ALA A 152 4.65 4.38 -15.06
CA ALA A 152 5.26 3.45 -14.11
C ALA A 152 6.48 4.04 -13.39
N ALA A 153 7.22 4.96 -14.01
CA ALA A 153 8.30 5.69 -13.34
C ALA A 153 7.72 6.70 -12.33
N GLN A 154 6.75 7.50 -12.76
CA GLN A 154 6.01 8.41 -11.89
C GLN A 154 5.35 7.67 -10.72
N PHE A 155 4.86 6.44 -10.93
CA PHE A 155 4.21 5.68 -9.85
C PHE A 155 5.18 5.44 -8.69
N VAL A 156 6.41 5.03 -9.00
CA VAL A 156 7.46 4.81 -8.01
C VAL A 156 7.91 6.12 -7.37
N GLU A 157 7.96 7.23 -8.13
CA GLU A 157 8.31 8.56 -7.59
C GLU A 157 7.31 9.08 -6.55
N HIS A 158 6.03 8.71 -6.66
CA HIS A 158 4.99 9.09 -5.70
C HIS A 158 4.89 8.14 -4.50
N ALA A 159 5.53 6.96 -4.57
CA ALA A 159 5.56 6.03 -3.45
C ALA A 159 6.40 6.61 -2.32
N ARG A 160 5.95 6.40 -1.08
CA ARG A 160 6.61 6.94 0.12
C ARG A 160 7.09 5.80 1.00
N PHE A 161 8.29 5.96 1.53
CA PHE A 161 8.79 5.10 2.61
C PHE A 161 8.18 5.55 3.94
N ASP A 162 7.37 4.68 4.54
CA ASP A 162 6.76 4.91 5.84
C ASP A 162 7.72 4.50 6.96
N PRO A 163 7.65 5.14 8.14
CA PRO A 163 8.44 4.71 9.29
C PRO A 163 8.18 3.24 9.64
N THR A 164 9.27 2.52 9.90
CA THR A 164 9.24 1.15 10.43
C THR A 164 8.81 1.15 11.90
N GLU A 165 7.97 0.22 12.31
CA GLU A 165 7.62 0.08 13.74
C GLU A 165 8.85 -0.34 14.56
N ALA A 166 8.94 0.13 15.80
CA ALA A 166 10.09 -0.14 16.66
C ALA A 166 10.29 -1.65 16.88
N GLY A 167 11.47 -2.15 16.53
CA GLY A 167 11.81 -3.57 16.67
C GLY A 167 11.25 -4.48 15.56
N SER A 168 10.74 -3.91 14.46
CA SER A 168 10.25 -4.66 13.31
C SER A 168 11.18 -4.50 12.10
N LEU A 169 11.53 -5.61 11.44
CA LEU A 169 12.24 -5.61 10.15
C LEU A 169 11.23 -5.52 8.98
N VAL A 170 10.32 -4.54 9.05
CA VAL A 170 9.23 -4.36 8.10
C VAL A 170 9.45 -3.09 7.29
N LEU A 171 9.74 -3.24 6.00
CA LEU A 171 9.71 -2.13 5.05
C LEU A 171 8.24 -1.82 4.72
N ARG A 172 7.81 -0.58 4.94
CA ARG A 172 6.46 -0.11 4.62
C ARG A 172 6.54 0.91 3.49
N VAL A 173 5.85 0.65 2.39
CA VAL A 173 5.80 1.55 1.24
C VAL A 173 4.35 1.95 0.98
N ALA A 174 4.05 3.23 1.20
CA ALA A 174 2.74 3.81 0.98
C ALA A 174 2.63 4.31 -0.48
N CYS A 175 1.60 3.84 -1.17
CA CYS A 175 1.25 4.17 -2.54
C CYS A 175 -0.07 4.95 -2.55
N PRO A 176 -0.04 6.28 -2.67
CA PRO A 176 -1.25 7.10 -2.56
C PRO A 176 -2.16 6.88 -3.76
N ILE A 177 -3.40 6.47 -3.53
CA ILE A 177 -4.31 6.03 -4.60
C ILE A 177 -4.55 7.11 -5.66
N ASN A 178 -4.61 8.38 -5.24
CA ASN A 178 -4.89 9.53 -6.10
C ASN A 178 -3.61 10.32 -6.45
N ALA A 179 -2.42 9.72 -6.31
CA ALA A 179 -1.17 10.38 -6.65
C ALA A 179 -1.08 10.77 -8.14
N MET A 180 -1.82 10.06 -8.99
CA MET A 180 -1.80 10.27 -10.44
C MET A 180 -3.09 9.80 -11.08
N GLU A 181 -3.46 10.50 -12.15
CA GLU A 181 -4.52 10.09 -13.06
C GLU A 181 -3.88 9.64 -14.37
N VAL A 182 -4.08 8.39 -14.74
CA VAL A 182 -3.68 7.89 -16.05
C VAL A 182 -4.89 8.01 -16.97
N GLN A 183 -4.78 8.81 -18.04
CA GLN A 183 -5.80 8.84 -19.09
C GLN A 183 -5.74 7.50 -19.84
N SER A 184 -6.52 6.52 -19.39
CA SER A 184 -6.61 5.22 -20.02
C SER A 184 -7.24 5.33 -21.42
N GLY A 185 -6.41 5.42 -22.46
CA GLY A 185 -6.81 5.23 -23.86
C GLY A 185 -6.92 3.76 -24.27
N LEU A 186 -6.97 2.82 -23.31
CA LEU A 186 -7.04 1.38 -23.55
C LEU A 186 -8.47 0.87 -23.32
N PRO A 187 -8.98 -0.03 -24.18
CA PRO A 187 -10.27 -0.69 -23.98
C PRO A 187 -10.09 -1.82 -22.97
N LEU A 188 -10.01 -1.47 -21.69
CA LEU A 188 -10.16 -2.42 -20.59
C LEU A 188 -11.23 -1.83 -19.68
N GLU A 189 -12.18 -2.68 -19.32
CA GLU A 189 -13.49 -2.38 -18.76
C GLU A 189 -13.50 -1.17 -17.81
N ALA A 190 -14.51 -0.32 -17.97
CA ALA A 190 -14.81 0.85 -17.16
C ALA A 190 -14.83 0.53 -15.66
N SER A 191 -13.65 0.46 -15.07
CA SER A 191 -13.44 0.33 -13.64
C SER A 191 -13.02 1.70 -13.15
N ASP A 192 -13.85 2.32 -12.32
CA ASP A 192 -13.53 3.55 -11.55
C ASP A 192 -12.32 3.37 -10.61
N THR A 193 -11.66 2.21 -10.62
CA THR A 193 -10.50 1.90 -9.79
C THR A 193 -9.29 2.72 -10.23
N PRO A 194 -8.68 3.53 -9.35
CA PRO A 194 -7.52 4.34 -9.71
C PRO A 194 -6.31 3.49 -10.08
N PHE A 195 -5.46 4.03 -10.97
CA PHE A 195 -4.31 3.29 -11.52
C PHE A 195 -3.42 2.68 -10.44
N VAL A 196 -3.08 3.43 -9.39
CA VAL A 196 -2.28 2.96 -8.25
C VAL A 196 -2.89 1.71 -7.62
N ARG A 197 -4.21 1.70 -7.41
CA ARG A 197 -4.93 0.55 -6.87
C ARG A 197 -4.88 -0.65 -7.83
N GLN A 198 -4.99 -0.42 -9.13
CA GLN A 198 -4.85 -1.48 -10.14
C GLN A 198 -3.47 -2.14 -10.11
N VAL A 199 -2.40 -1.33 -9.98
CA VAL A 199 -1.03 -1.84 -9.84
C VAL A 199 -0.89 -2.70 -8.59
N MET A 200 -1.36 -2.19 -7.44
CA MET A 200 -1.24 -2.89 -6.16
C MET A 200 -2.05 -4.19 -6.12
N LEU A 201 -3.27 -4.21 -6.67
CA LEU A 201 -4.07 -5.43 -6.82
C LEU A 201 -3.42 -6.44 -7.76
N SER A 202 -2.83 -5.98 -8.87
CA SER A 202 -2.14 -6.85 -9.82
C SER A 202 -0.90 -7.47 -9.19
N LEU A 203 -0.13 -6.69 -8.43
CA LEU A 203 1.03 -7.16 -7.68
C LEU A 203 0.63 -8.21 -6.64
N GLN A 204 -0.42 -7.94 -5.85
CA GLN A 204 -0.91 -8.89 -4.84
C GLN A 204 -1.32 -10.21 -5.50
N ARG A 205 -2.11 -10.16 -6.59
CA ARG A 205 -2.57 -11.36 -7.30
C ARG A 205 -1.42 -12.15 -7.92
N ALA A 206 -0.45 -11.45 -8.50
CA ALA A 206 0.75 -12.06 -9.06
C ALA A 206 1.55 -12.81 -7.99
N LEU A 207 1.78 -12.19 -6.83
CA LEU A 207 2.53 -12.80 -5.73
C LEU A 207 1.76 -13.95 -5.07
N SER A 208 0.45 -13.83 -4.88
CA SER A 208 -0.37 -14.92 -4.36
C SER A 208 -0.41 -16.12 -5.32
N GLY A 209 -0.56 -15.86 -6.62
CA GLY A 209 -0.52 -16.90 -7.65
C GLY A 209 0.83 -17.62 -7.68
N LEU A 210 1.93 -16.85 -7.59
CA LEU A 210 3.29 -17.38 -7.51
C LEU A 210 3.48 -18.27 -6.27
N ALA A 211 3.14 -17.77 -5.08
CA ALA A 211 3.30 -18.52 -3.84
C ALA A 211 2.46 -19.80 -3.83
N THR A 212 1.19 -19.71 -4.29
CA THR A 212 0.30 -20.88 -4.38
C THR A 212 0.83 -21.94 -5.35
N ALA A 213 1.40 -21.52 -6.49
CA ALA A 213 1.99 -22.44 -7.45
C ALA A 213 3.26 -23.13 -6.90
N ILE A 214 4.07 -22.39 -6.13
CA ILE A 214 5.26 -22.95 -5.46
C ILE A 214 4.83 -23.95 -4.38
N GLU A 215 3.91 -23.57 -3.49
CA GLU A 215 3.42 -24.44 -2.41
C GLU A 215 2.77 -25.73 -2.95
N ALA A 216 2.05 -25.63 -4.07
CA ALA A 216 1.37 -26.75 -4.69
C ALA A 216 2.26 -27.58 -5.65
N ASP A 217 3.54 -27.21 -5.81
CA ASP A 217 4.47 -27.83 -6.76
C ASP A 217 3.99 -27.82 -8.23
N ARG A 218 3.34 -26.72 -8.65
CA ARG A 218 2.69 -26.55 -9.96
C ARG A 218 3.23 -25.37 -10.76
N LEU A 219 4.56 -25.20 -10.77
CA LEU A 219 5.20 -24.14 -11.56
C LEU A 219 5.02 -24.33 -13.07
N ASP A 220 5.10 -25.56 -13.57
CA ASP A 220 4.91 -25.85 -15.00
C ASP A 220 3.50 -25.44 -15.47
N ASP A 221 2.48 -25.73 -14.66
CA ASP A 221 1.10 -25.31 -14.92
C ASP A 221 0.98 -23.78 -14.92
N LEU A 222 1.65 -23.10 -13.98
CA LEU A 222 1.66 -21.64 -13.93
C LEU A 222 2.29 -21.05 -15.19
N VAL A 223 3.42 -21.59 -15.63
CA VAL A 223 4.10 -21.17 -16.87
C VAL A 223 3.20 -21.39 -18.07
N HIS A 224 2.52 -22.54 -18.16
CA HIS A 224 1.55 -22.82 -19.21
C HIS A 224 0.41 -21.78 -19.20
N VAL A 225 -0.18 -21.51 -18.03
CA VAL A 225 -1.24 -20.49 -17.89
C VAL A 225 -0.75 -19.10 -18.31
N LEU A 226 0.46 -18.71 -17.91
CA LEU A 226 1.04 -17.41 -18.29
C LEU A 226 1.29 -17.29 -19.79
N LYS A 227 1.75 -18.37 -20.44
CA LYS A 227 2.00 -18.42 -21.90
C LYS A 227 0.75 -18.19 -22.73
N TYR A 228 -0.38 -18.75 -22.31
CA TYR A 228 -1.65 -18.66 -23.05
C TYR A 228 -2.59 -17.58 -22.52
N SER A 229 -2.20 -16.85 -21.47
CA SER A 229 -2.97 -15.72 -20.95
C SER A 229 -2.85 -14.51 -21.86
N GLN A 230 -3.98 -13.84 -22.14
CA GLN A 230 -3.98 -12.54 -22.82
C GLN A 230 -3.43 -11.41 -21.94
N ALA A 231 -3.44 -11.60 -20.62
CA ALA A 231 -2.96 -10.64 -19.64
C ALA A 231 -2.16 -11.32 -18.51
N PRO A 232 -0.93 -11.78 -18.78
CA PRO A 232 -0.09 -12.42 -17.77
C PRO A 232 0.28 -11.40 -16.67
N LEU A 233 -0.02 -11.75 -15.41
CA LEU A 233 0.24 -10.89 -14.25
C LEU A 233 1.66 -11.06 -13.68
N ILE A 234 2.31 -12.19 -13.95
CA ILE A 234 3.66 -12.48 -13.48
C ILE A 234 4.64 -12.25 -14.63
N SER A 235 5.60 -11.36 -14.41
CA SER A 235 6.70 -11.10 -15.33
C SER A 235 8.02 -11.57 -14.72
N SER A 236 8.98 -11.93 -15.56
CA SER A 236 10.35 -12.23 -15.14
C SER A 236 11.00 -11.05 -14.39
N ASN A 237 10.64 -9.79 -14.70
CA ASN A 237 11.13 -8.62 -13.96
C ASN A 237 10.59 -8.59 -12.51
N LEU A 238 9.35 -9.04 -12.29
CA LEU A 238 8.79 -9.22 -10.95
C LEU A 238 9.54 -10.32 -10.20
N CYS A 239 9.74 -11.48 -10.84
CA CYS A 239 10.51 -12.58 -10.26
C CYS A 239 11.96 -12.16 -9.92
N GLU A 240 12.62 -11.39 -10.80
CA GLU A 240 13.95 -10.83 -10.56
C GLU A 240 14.01 -9.95 -9.32
N ALA A 241 13.02 -9.06 -9.16
CA ALA A 241 12.94 -8.19 -8.00
C ALA A 241 12.75 -8.97 -6.69
N ILE A 242 11.93 -10.04 -6.71
CA ILE A 242 11.72 -10.93 -5.56
C ILE A 242 12.99 -11.72 -5.24
N CYS A 243 13.65 -12.33 -6.23
CA CYS A 243 14.91 -13.05 -6.01
C CYS A 243 16.00 -12.14 -5.41
N ALA A 244 16.02 -10.86 -5.79
CA ALA A 244 16.96 -9.88 -5.24
C ALA A 244 16.64 -9.47 -3.78
N MET A 245 15.55 -9.93 -3.18
CA MET A 245 15.21 -9.73 -1.76
C MET A 245 15.66 -10.89 -0.86
N TYR A 246 16.47 -11.80 -1.40
CA TYR A 246 17.06 -12.92 -0.67
C TYR A 246 18.58 -12.76 -0.56
N ASP A 247 19.14 -13.08 0.60
CA ASP A 247 20.59 -13.10 0.85
C ASP A 247 20.98 -14.45 1.48
N ASP A 248 21.78 -15.22 0.73
CA ASP A 248 22.27 -16.56 1.10
C ASP A 248 22.98 -16.60 2.45
N ARG A 249 23.60 -15.50 2.89
CA ARG A 249 24.38 -15.46 4.14
C ARG A 249 23.49 -15.44 5.37
N ILE A 250 22.29 -14.87 5.23
CA ILE A 250 21.31 -14.79 6.31
C ILE A 250 20.19 -15.82 6.15
N GLY A 251 19.97 -16.34 4.93
CA GLY A 251 18.95 -17.37 4.68
C GLY A 251 17.55 -16.87 5.01
N ASN A 252 17.20 -15.66 4.58
CA ASN A 252 15.94 -15.03 4.98
C ASN A 252 14.72 -15.59 4.24
N SER A 253 13.56 -15.53 4.91
CA SER A 253 12.24 -15.62 4.29
C SER A 253 11.63 -14.21 4.17
N LEU A 254 10.60 -14.08 3.34
CA LEU A 254 9.91 -12.82 3.08
C LEU A 254 8.40 -12.97 3.28
N ASP A 255 7.85 -12.15 4.17
CA ASP A 255 6.42 -11.98 4.37
C ASP A 255 5.96 -10.69 3.67
N ILE A 256 5.02 -10.81 2.74
CA ILE A 256 4.49 -9.72 1.93
C ILE A 256 3.03 -9.49 2.32
N GLY A 257 2.73 -8.29 2.81
CA GLY A 257 1.38 -7.87 3.18
C GLY A 257 0.91 -6.65 2.40
N PHE A 258 -0.40 -6.51 2.27
CA PHE A 258 -1.05 -5.36 1.66
C PHE A 258 -2.06 -4.78 2.65
N ASP A 259 -1.97 -3.47 2.92
CA ASP A 259 -3.07 -2.72 3.52
C ASP A 259 -3.72 -1.89 2.43
N TRP A 260 -5.04 -1.98 2.32
CA TRP A 260 -5.79 -1.26 1.31
C TRP A 260 -6.33 0.03 1.90
N SER A 261 -6.23 1.13 1.13
CA SER A 261 -6.88 2.36 1.54
C SER A 261 -8.39 2.17 1.61
N VAL A 262 -8.97 2.82 2.62
CA VAL A 262 -10.37 2.71 2.99
C VAL A 262 -11.31 3.44 2.03
N LEU A 263 -10.77 4.29 1.15
CA LEU A 263 -11.54 4.98 0.10
C LEU A 263 -12.10 4.00 -0.94
N HIS A 264 -11.40 2.89 -1.18
CA HIS A 264 -11.82 1.84 -2.09
C HIS A 264 -11.84 0.53 -1.31
N LYS A 265 -13.01 0.12 -0.82
CA LYS A 265 -13.12 -1.11 -0.03
C LYS A 265 -12.71 -2.33 -0.86
N VAL A 266 -11.92 -3.20 -0.24
CA VAL A 266 -11.55 -4.50 -0.77
C VAL A 266 -12.19 -5.54 0.13
N ASP A 267 -13.29 -6.13 -0.34
CA ASP A 267 -14.08 -7.09 0.45
C ASP A 267 -13.58 -8.54 0.34
N ASP A 268 -12.53 -8.78 -0.45
CA ASP A 268 -11.94 -10.10 -0.61
C ASP A 268 -10.87 -10.35 0.48
N PRO A 269 -11.12 -11.24 1.46
CA PRO A 269 -10.18 -11.55 2.51
C PRO A 269 -8.91 -12.24 2.00
N MET A 270 -8.90 -12.80 0.78
CA MET A 270 -7.67 -13.35 0.18
C MET A 270 -6.66 -12.24 -0.11
N LEU A 271 -7.14 -11.03 -0.45
CA LEU A 271 -6.29 -9.88 -0.79
C LEU A 271 -5.61 -9.23 0.42
N THR A 272 -6.00 -9.61 1.65
CA THR A 272 -5.41 -9.11 2.90
C THR A 272 -4.55 -10.15 3.62
N ARG A 273 -4.52 -11.40 3.14
CA ARG A 273 -3.67 -12.43 3.72
C ARG A 273 -2.20 -12.16 3.41
N PRO A 274 -1.30 -12.29 4.40
CA PRO A 274 0.13 -12.22 4.14
C PRO A 274 0.55 -13.38 3.24
N ILE A 275 1.35 -13.06 2.24
CA ILE A 275 1.96 -14.00 1.30
C ILE A 275 3.36 -14.30 1.82
N ARG A 276 3.69 -15.58 2.02
CA ARG A 276 5.00 -15.99 2.51
C ARG A 276 5.81 -16.62 1.38
N ILE A 277 7.06 -16.20 1.26
CA ILE A 277 8.06 -16.83 0.41
C ILE A 277 9.17 -17.33 1.34
N GLN A 278 9.30 -18.65 1.44
CA GLN A 278 10.32 -19.27 2.29
C GLN A 278 11.70 -19.19 1.65
N HIS A 279 12.75 -19.32 2.45
CA HIS A 279 14.13 -19.37 1.95
C HIS A 279 14.32 -20.36 0.79
N GLY A 280 13.64 -21.53 0.83
CA GLY A 280 13.73 -22.55 -0.22
C GLY A 280 12.96 -22.22 -1.50
N ASP A 281 11.98 -21.32 -1.42
CA ASP A 281 11.11 -20.96 -2.54
C ASP A 281 11.84 -20.03 -3.54
N PHE A 282 12.85 -19.28 -3.11
CA PHE A 282 13.57 -18.35 -3.98
C PHE A 282 14.26 -19.02 -5.17
N LEU A 283 14.70 -20.28 -5.02
CA LEU A 283 15.24 -21.07 -6.13
C LEU A 283 14.17 -21.31 -7.21
N ARG A 284 12.96 -21.66 -6.78
CA ARG A 284 11.80 -21.90 -7.63
C ARG A 284 11.33 -20.62 -8.34
N VAL A 285 11.42 -19.48 -7.65
CA VAL A 285 11.16 -18.15 -8.27
C VAL A 285 12.22 -17.84 -9.34
N GLU A 286 13.49 -18.19 -9.11
CA GLU A 286 14.57 -18.00 -10.08
C GLU A 286 14.43 -18.91 -11.30
N GLU A 287 13.97 -20.16 -11.12
CA GLU A 287 13.64 -21.07 -12.23
C GLU A 287 12.54 -20.48 -13.10
N LEU A 288 11.42 -20.07 -12.50
CA LEU A 288 10.34 -19.40 -13.21
C LEU A 288 10.82 -18.14 -13.96
N ARG A 289 11.67 -17.33 -13.33
CA ARG A 289 12.25 -16.13 -13.95
C ARG A 289 12.96 -16.46 -15.27
N ARG A 290 13.76 -17.54 -15.27
CA ARG A 290 14.51 -17.97 -16.46
C ARG A 290 13.58 -18.43 -17.56
N GLU A 291 12.58 -19.23 -17.23
CA GLU A 291 11.61 -19.71 -18.21
C GLU A 291 10.84 -18.57 -18.88
N LEU A 292 10.30 -17.64 -18.09
CA LEU A 292 9.56 -16.48 -18.60
C LEU A 292 10.42 -15.58 -19.51
N ARG A 293 11.75 -15.61 -19.36
CA ARG A 293 12.68 -14.86 -20.21
C ARG A 293 13.00 -15.59 -21.52
N VAL A 294 13.02 -16.92 -21.52
CA VAL A 294 13.30 -17.72 -22.72
C VAL A 294 12.14 -17.61 -23.72
N VAL A 295 10.90 -17.58 -23.24
CA VAL A 295 9.68 -17.53 -24.06
C VAL A 295 9.57 -16.27 -24.92
N GLU A 296 10.29 -15.19 -24.62
CA GLU A 296 10.32 -13.99 -25.49
C GLU A 296 11.19 -14.20 -26.76
N ARG A 297 12.09 -15.18 -26.74
CA ARG A 297 13.04 -15.42 -27.84
C ARG A 297 12.52 -16.41 -28.90
N ASP A 298 11.42 -17.08 -28.62
CA ASP A 298 10.71 -18.00 -29.52
C ASP A 298 9.52 -17.31 -30.18
#